data_AF-A0A504YI44-F1
#
_entry.id   AF-A0A504YI44-F1
#
_cell.length_a   1.000
_cell.length_b   1.000
_cell.length_c   1.000
_cell.angle_alpha   90.00
_cell.angle_beta   90.00
_cell.angle_gamma   90.00
#
_symmetry.space_group_name_H-M   'P 1'
#
loop_
_entity.id
_entity.type
_entity.pdbx_description
1 polymer ?
#
loop_
_entity_poly.entity_id
_entity_poly.type
_entity_poly.pdbx_seq_one_letter_code
_entity_poly.pdbx_strand_id
1 'polypeptide(L)'
;MLSLVEKVPGVVRALAPSSALIFNEYAWMPILLPTVITNNFMESFNVTVESLHSPDITLEMAHRLSPAELKGREVVTIDIGSPEQCEAGSTPEDNPTIFRSVKTGRGPLCPSWWTKGYSGQMMCAYKLVRCECRIPLLQGRLESMIQKQERRLFANFHRQVFCWIDRWIGMTIEDIRNLEEQTRLELEEQRAKGSLRGHCVEE
;
A
#
# COMPACT_ATOMS: atom_id res chain seq x y z
N MET A 1 -12.15 -6.30 6.89
CA MET A 1 -13.14 -6.11 5.80
C MET A 1 -13.03 -4.69 5.27
N LEU A 2 -12.65 -4.57 3.99
CA LEU A 2 -12.48 -3.33 3.26
C LEU A 2 -13.64 -3.22 2.25
N SER A 3 -14.49 -2.20 2.38
CA SER A 3 -15.57 -1.93 1.41
C SER A 3 -15.13 -0.86 0.44
N LEU A 4 -15.10 -1.19 -0.86
CA LEU A 4 -14.77 -0.26 -1.93
C LEU A 4 -16.00 0.19 -2.74
N VAL A 5 -17.21 -0.21 -2.34
CA VAL A 5 -18.46 0.02 -3.09
C VAL A 5 -18.60 1.47 -3.55
N GLU A 6 -18.35 2.42 -2.66
CA GLU A 6 -18.52 3.84 -2.96
C GLU A 6 -17.24 4.52 -3.47
N LYS A 7 -16.12 3.79 -3.52
CA LYS A 7 -14.77 4.31 -3.82
C LYS A 7 -14.21 3.87 -5.18
N VAL A 8 -14.90 2.97 -5.90
CA VAL A 8 -14.54 2.54 -7.26
C VAL A 8 -15.27 3.36 -8.35
N PRO A 9 -14.76 3.39 -9.60
CA PRO A 9 -15.41 4.10 -10.70
C PRO A 9 -16.84 3.62 -10.96
N GLY A 10 -17.69 4.49 -11.52
CA GLY A 10 -19.10 4.17 -11.80
C GLY A 10 -19.28 2.95 -12.69
N VAL A 11 -18.41 2.77 -13.68
CA VAL A 11 -18.39 1.60 -14.57
C VAL A 11 -18.17 0.30 -13.80
N VAL A 12 -17.28 0.30 -12.80
CA VAL A 12 -17.00 -0.90 -11.97
C VAL A 12 -18.20 -1.23 -11.08
N ARG A 13 -18.84 -0.20 -10.50
CA ARG A 13 -20.07 -0.35 -9.71
C ARG A 13 -21.25 -0.89 -10.50
N ALA A 14 -21.37 -0.51 -11.78
CA ALA A 14 -22.45 -0.97 -12.64
C ALA A 14 -22.27 -2.42 -13.12
N LEU A 15 -21.01 -2.88 -13.22
CA LEU A 15 -20.66 -4.21 -13.74
C LEU A 15 -20.53 -5.27 -12.65
N ALA A 16 -20.31 -4.88 -11.40
CA ALA A 16 -20.07 -5.79 -10.28
C ALA A 16 -21.03 -5.50 -9.13
N PRO A 17 -21.74 -6.51 -8.57
CA PRO A 17 -22.61 -6.30 -7.42
C PRO A 17 -21.79 -5.88 -6.21
N SER A 18 -22.39 -5.15 -5.26
CA SER A 18 -21.67 -4.56 -4.12
C SER A 18 -20.83 -5.57 -3.30
N SER A 19 -21.26 -6.83 -3.23
CA SER A 19 -20.50 -7.94 -2.60
C SER A 19 -19.16 -8.24 -3.30
N ALA A 20 -19.05 -7.98 -4.60
CA ALA A 20 -17.83 -8.07 -5.40
C ALA A 20 -16.80 -6.97 -5.07
N LEU A 21 -17.21 -5.96 -4.31
CA LEU A 21 -16.38 -4.81 -3.93
C LEU A 21 -16.04 -4.82 -2.43
N ILE A 22 -16.34 -5.93 -1.75
CA ILE A 22 -15.99 -6.17 -0.35
C ILE A 22 -14.80 -7.12 -0.31
N PHE A 23 -13.69 -6.64 0.21
CA PHE A 23 -12.43 -7.38 0.27
C PHE A 23 -12.12 -7.81 1.70
N ASN A 24 -11.63 -9.03 1.82
CA ASN A 24 -11.05 -9.54 3.04
C ASN A 24 -9.54 -9.44 2.91
N GLU A 25 -8.94 -8.64 3.78
CA GLU A 25 -7.50 -8.58 3.94
C GLU A 25 -7.12 -9.50 5.09
N TYR A 26 -6.28 -10.49 4.79
CA TYR A 26 -5.66 -11.37 5.75
C TYR A 26 -4.16 -11.08 5.75
N ALA A 27 -3.63 -10.63 6.88
CA ALA A 27 -2.19 -10.49 7.09
C ALA A 27 -1.78 -11.45 8.22
N TRP A 28 -0.74 -12.25 7.99
CA TRP A 28 -0.13 -13.05 9.04
C TRP A 28 1.33 -12.64 9.22
N MET A 29 1.81 -12.65 10.47
CA MET A 29 3.17 -12.25 10.84
C MET A 29 4.13 -13.45 11.05
N PRO A 30 4.68 -14.05 9.99
CA PRO A 30 6.02 -14.64 10.02
C PRO A 30 7.08 -13.66 9.46
N ILE A 31 8.33 -14.12 9.37
CA ILE A 31 9.51 -13.37 8.87
C ILE A 31 9.30 -12.81 7.45
N LEU A 32 8.39 -13.41 6.69
CA LEU A 32 7.78 -12.87 5.48
C LEU A 32 6.40 -12.37 5.90
N LEU A 33 6.00 -11.16 5.49
CA LEU A 33 4.68 -10.58 5.76
C LEU A 33 3.79 -10.74 4.52
N PRO A 34 3.25 -11.94 4.24
CA PRO A 34 2.23 -12.10 3.23
C PRO A 34 0.93 -11.44 3.70
N THR A 35 0.47 -10.49 2.89
CA THR A 35 -0.87 -9.93 2.96
C THR A 35 -1.65 -10.49 1.77
N VAL A 36 -2.76 -11.16 2.04
CA VAL A 36 -3.64 -11.71 1.01
C VAL A 36 -4.95 -10.95 1.04
N ILE A 37 -5.32 -10.36 -0.10
CA ILE A 37 -6.55 -9.60 -0.25
C ILE A 37 -7.50 -10.40 -1.16
N THR A 38 -8.43 -11.15 -0.56
CA THR A 38 -9.40 -11.95 -1.32
C THR A 38 -10.76 -11.26 -1.40
N ASN A 39 -11.50 -11.50 -2.49
CA ASN A 39 -12.90 -11.17 -2.59
C ASN A 39 -13.72 -12.47 -2.62
N ASN A 40 -14.72 -12.58 -1.73
CA ASN A 40 -15.52 -13.81 -1.59
C ASN A 40 -16.60 -13.99 -2.68
N PHE A 41 -16.74 -13.05 -3.62
CA PHE A 41 -17.81 -13.07 -4.61
C PHE A 41 -17.37 -13.57 -5.99
N MET A 42 -16.08 -13.48 -6.32
CA MET A 42 -15.56 -13.93 -7.61
C MET A 42 -14.43 -14.93 -7.42
N GLU A 43 -14.69 -16.23 -7.68
CA GLU A 43 -13.63 -17.22 -7.92
C GLU A 43 -12.70 -16.81 -9.07
N SER A 44 -13.17 -15.90 -9.92
CA SER A 44 -12.46 -15.28 -11.01
C SER A 44 -11.55 -14.11 -10.59
N PHE A 45 -11.49 -13.70 -9.32
CA PHE A 45 -10.75 -12.49 -8.94
C PHE A 45 -9.96 -12.63 -7.63
N ASN A 46 -8.65 -12.36 -7.70
CA ASN A 46 -7.74 -12.46 -6.55
C ASN A 46 -6.61 -11.43 -6.62
N VAL A 47 -6.30 -10.77 -5.50
CA VAL A 47 -5.14 -9.89 -5.37
C VAL A 47 -4.30 -10.34 -4.17
N THR A 48 -3.05 -10.72 -4.38
CA THR A 48 -2.14 -11.09 -3.30
C THR A 48 -0.96 -10.15 -3.24
N VAL A 49 -0.55 -9.77 -2.03
CA VAL A 49 0.59 -8.88 -1.77
C VAL A 49 1.54 -9.56 -0.79
N GLU A 50 2.57 -10.22 -1.30
CA GLU A 50 3.61 -10.81 -0.46
C GLU A 50 4.70 -9.79 -0.17
N SER A 51 4.99 -9.49 1.10
CA SER A 51 6.01 -8.51 1.49
C SER A 51 7.20 -9.16 2.20
N LEU A 52 8.40 -8.90 1.70
CA LEU A 52 9.66 -9.14 2.42
C LEU A 52 10.26 -7.80 2.84
N HIS A 53 10.60 -7.64 4.12
CA HIS A 53 11.33 -6.47 4.61
C HIS A 53 12.78 -6.89 4.91
N SER A 54 13.73 -6.25 4.25
CA SER A 54 15.16 -6.61 4.35
C SER A 54 16.03 -5.37 4.49
N PRO A 55 17.14 -5.44 5.26
CA PRO A 55 18.15 -4.38 5.27
C PRO A 55 18.95 -4.31 3.96
N ASP A 56 18.97 -5.39 3.18
CA ASP A 56 19.60 -5.42 1.85
C ASP A 56 18.65 -4.81 0.82
N ILE A 57 19.08 -3.71 0.21
CA ILE A 57 18.33 -2.94 -0.80
C ILE A 57 18.63 -3.38 -2.24
N THR A 58 19.45 -4.43 -2.41
CA THR A 58 19.94 -4.91 -3.73
C THR A 58 19.39 -6.27 -4.14
N LEU A 59 18.42 -6.83 -3.39
CA LEU A 59 17.89 -8.17 -3.65
C LEU A 59 17.07 -8.23 -4.93
N GLU A 60 17.57 -8.91 -5.96
CA GLU A 60 16.83 -9.13 -7.20
C GLU A 60 15.77 -10.25 -7.08
N MET A 61 16.04 -11.24 -6.22
CA MET A 61 15.26 -12.49 -6.07
C MET A 61 14.62 -12.63 -4.69
N ALA A 62 14.11 -11.52 -4.13
CA ALA A 62 13.51 -11.46 -2.80
C ALA A 62 12.48 -12.58 -2.51
N HIS A 63 11.64 -12.91 -3.49
CA HIS A 63 10.54 -13.88 -3.36
C HIS A 63 10.83 -15.26 -3.97
N ARG A 64 12.05 -15.51 -4.46
CA ARG A 64 12.48 -16.80 -5.04
C ARG A 64 11.50 -17.36 -6.09
N LEU A 65 11.06 -16.48 -6.99
CA LEU A 65 10.07 -16.82 -8.01
C LEU A 65 10.58 -17.87 -9.00
N SER A 66 9.64 -18.64 -9.55
CA SER A 66 9.95 -19.57 -10.63
C SER A 66 10.38 -18.83 -11.91
N PRO A 67 11.12 -19.47 -12.83
CA PRO A 67 11.50 -18.84 -14.11
C PRO A 67 10.29 -18.34 -14.94
N ALA A 68 9.15 -19.03 -14.84
CA ALA A 68 7.93 -18.65 -15.52
C ALA A 68 7.33 -17.35 -14.95
N GLU A 69 7.26 -17.23 -13.63
CA GLU A 69 6.79 -16.01 -12.96
C GLU A 69 7.73 -14.83 -13.20
N LEU A 70 9.05 -15.06 -13.19
CA LEU A 70 10.04 -14.01 -13.46
C LEU A 70 9.89 -13.39 -14.84
N LYS A 71 9.51 -14.18 -15.86
CA LYS A 71 9.31 -13.69 -17.23
C LYS A 71 8.16 -12.68 -17.34
N GLY A 72 7.11 -12.86 -16.53
CA GLY A 72 5.95 -11.97 -16.50
C GLY A 72 6.05 -10.83 -15.48
N ARG A 73 7.13 -10.78 -14.69
CA ARG A 73 7.29 -9.81 -13.60
C ARG A 73 7.81 -8.48 -14.12
N GLU A 74 7.09 -7.41 -13.77
CA GLU A 74 7.61 -6.04 -13.83
C GLU A 74 8.18 -5.64 -12.45
N VAL A 75 9.36 -5.01 -12.44
CA VAL A 75 9.93 -4.44 -11.21
C VAL A 75 9.74 -2.93 -11.24
N VAL A 76 9.06 -2.40 -10.22
CA VAL A 76 8.83 -0.97 -10.08
C VAL A 76 9.42 -0.50 -8.76
N THR A 77 10.28 0.52 -8.83
CA THR A 77 10.86 1.17 -7.65
C THR A 77 10.00 2.33 -7.21
N ILE A 78 9.54 2.30 -5.95
CA ILE A 78 8.82 3.40 -5.32
C ILE A 78 9.81 4.30 -4.58
N ASP A 79 9.97 5.52 -5.08
CA ASP A 79 10.75 6.60 -4.50
C ASP A 79 9.86 7.54 -3.69
N ILE A 80 9.83 7.37 -2.37
CA ILE A 80 9.06 8.28 -1.51
C ILE A 80 9.58 9.73 -1.53
N GLY A 81 10.83 9.97 -1.98
CA GLY A 81 11.41 11.30 -2.16
C GLY A 81 11.15 11.92 -3.54
N SER A 82 10.51 11.19 -4.46
CA SER A 82 10.14 11.71 -5.78
C SER A 82 8.72 12.30 -5.77
N PRO A 83 8.55 13.61 -6.06
CA PRO A 83 7.22 14.22 -6.20
C PRO A 83 6.37 13.62 -7.32
N GLU A 84 7.01 13.11 -8.38
CA GLU A 84 6.35 12.60 -9.58
C GLU A 84 5.59 11.28 -9.33
N GLN A 85 5.93 10.57 -8.25
CA GLN A 85 5.30 9.30 -7.89
C GLN A 85 4.12 9.47 -6.91
N CYS A 86 3.66 10.71 -6.71
CA CYS A 86 2.52 11.04 -5.86
C CYS A 86 1.46 11.81 -6.66
N GLU A 87 0.22 11.32 -6.69
CA GLU A 87 -0.93 12.05 -7.24
C GLU A 87 -1.64 12.81 -6.10
N ALA A 88 -2.03 14.07 -6.40
CA ALA A 88 -2.75 15.05 -5.59
C ALA A 88 -3.38 14.54 -4.28
N GLY A 89 -2.87 15.04 -3.16
CA GLY A 89 -3.31 14.65 -1.82
C GLY A 89 -2.24 14.79 -0.74
N SER A 90 -0.97 15.07 -1.08
CA SER A 90 0.03 15.38 -0.08
C SER A 90 -0.29 16.74 0.54
N THR A 91 -0.97 16.73 1.68
CA THR A 91 -0.89 17.85 2.61
C THR A 91 0.59 18.15 2.86
N PRO A 92 0.96 19.42 3.15
CA PRO A 92 2.35 19.74 3.48
C PRO A 92 2.94 18.85 4.59
N GLU A 93 2.09 18.33 5.47
CA GLU A 93 2.42 17.42 6.57
C GLU A 93 2.87 16.03 6.10
N ASP A 94 2.36 15.53 4.97
CA ASP A 94 2.65 14.20 4.42
C ASP A 94 3.67 14.26 3.27
N ASN A 95 4.42 15.36 3.18
CA ASN A 95 5.41 15.56 2.12
C ASN A 95 6.86 15.36 2.62
N PRO A 96 7.50 14.19 2.37
CA PRO A 96 8.88 13.92 2.75
C PRO A 96 9.91 14.85 2.11
N THR A 97 9.59 15.56 1.02
CA THR A 97 10.55 16.48 0.37
C THR A 97 10.72 17.79 1.12
N ILE A 98 9.87 18.06 2.10
CA ILE A 98 9.94 19.23 2.98
C ILE A 98 9.95 18.84 4.46
N PHE A 99 9.48 17.65 4.80
CA PHE A 99 9.47 17.16 6.17
C PHE A 99 10.87 16.85 6.69
N ARG A 100 11.15 17.29 7.93
CA ARG A 100 12.32 16.89 8.71
C ARG A 100 11.86 16.49 10.10
N SER A 101 12.23 15.29 10.52
CA SER A 101 11.93 14.76 11.85
C SER A 101 12.68 15.56 12.93
N VAL A 102 11.96 15.99 13.96
CA VAL A 102 12.53 16.67 15.13
C VAL A 102 13.21 15.66 16.05
N LYS A 103 12.67 14.43 16.17
CA LYS A 103 13.23 13.41 17.07
C LYS A 103 14.48 12.72 16.50
N THR A 104 14.57 12.57 15.18
CA THR A 104 15.62 11.77 14.52
C THR A 104 16.52 12.57 13.58
N GLY A 105 16.11 13.78 13.19
CA GLY A 105 16.82 14.61 12.21
C GLY A 105 16.71 14.15 10.76
N ARG A 106 16.05 13.01 10.48
CA ARG A 106 15.87 12.43 9.13
C ARG A 106 15.02 13.34 8.25
N GLY A 107 15.30 13.31 6.94
CA GLY A 107 14.66 14.19 5.95
C GLY A 107 15.31 15.58 5.87
N PRO A 108 14.87 16.45 4.96
CA PRO A 108 13.95 16.16 3.86
C PRO A 108 14.60 15.22 2.83
N LEU A 109 13.76 14.46 2.13
CA LEU A 109 14.18 13.51 1.12
C LEU A 109 14.18 14.19 -0.26
N CYS A 110 15.16 13.84 -1.08
CA CYS A 110 15.19 14.21 -2.49
C CYS A 110 15.01 12.97 -3.38
N PRO A 111 14.73 13.13 -4.68
CA PRO A 111 14.67 11.99 -5.59
C PRO A 111 15.96 11.17 -5.53
N SER A 112 15.81 9.85 -5.42
CA SER A 112 16.87 8.85 -5.29
C SER A 112 17.80 9.09 -4.09
N TRP A 113 17.28 9.64 -3.00
CA TRP A 113 18.05 9.99 -1.78
C TRP A 113 18.94 8.85 -1.27
N TRP A 114 18.49 7.58 -1.36
CA TRP A 114 19.24 6.43 -0.88
C TRP A 114 20.52 6.14 -1.70
N THR A 115 20.54 6.55 -2.97
CA THR A 115 21.74 6.41 -3.84
C THR A 115 22.71 7.57 -3.69
N LYS A 116 22.28 8.69 -3.11
CA LYS A 116 23.02 9.94 -3.02
C LYS A 116 23.79 10.06 -1.70
N GLY A 117 24.45 8.98 -1.29
CA GLY A 117 25.36 8.97 -0.14
C GLY A 117 24.69 8.90 1.24
N TYR A 118 23.43 8.46 1.33
CA TYR A 118 22.80 8.21 2.63
C TYR A 118 23.50 7.05 3.35
N SER A 119 23.96 7.31 4.58
CA SER A 119 24.74 6.35 5.39
C SER A 119 24.00 5.87 6.65
N GLY A 120 22.74 6.26 6.82
CA GLY A 120 21.91 5.82 7.94
C GLY A 120 21.38 4.40 7.76
N GLN A 121 20.64 3.91 8.75
CA GLN A 121 19.92 2.64 8.63
C GLN A 121 18.86 2.73 7.52
N MET A 122 18.82 1.70 6.69
CA MET A 122 17.88 1.52 5.59
C MET A 122 17.25 0.14 5.65
N MET A 123 16.08 0.03 5.06
CA MET A 123 15.45 -1.23 4.70
C MET A 123 14.78 -1.06 3.33
N CYS A 124 14.54 -2.16 2.64
CA CYS A 124 13.69 -2.23 1.47
C CYS A 124 12.52 -3.19 1.74
N ALA A 125 11.32 -2.76 1.36
CA ALA A 125 10.12 -3.57 1.38
C ALA A 125 9.86 -4.10 -0.04
N TYR A 126 10.21 -5.36 -0.28
CA TYR A 126 9.96 -6.05 -1.54
C TYR A 126 8.53 -6.57 -1.56
N LYS A 127 7.64 -5.83 -2.21
CA LYS A 127 6.21 -6.19 -2.32
C LYS A 127 5.94 -6.86 -3.67
N LEU A 128 5.57 -8.12 -3.64
CA LEU A 128 5.14 -8.88 -4.81
C LEU A 128 3.62 -8.87 -4.89
N VAL A 129 3.10 -8.13 -5.86
CA VAL A 129 1.67 -8.03 -6.11
C VAL A 129 1.28 -8.95 -7.26
N ARG A 130 0.42 -9.93 -6.99
CA ARG A 130 -0.26 -10.71 -8.03
C ARG A 130 -1.71 -10.28 -8.11
N CYS A 131 -2.19 -10.08 -9.32
CA CYS A 131 -3.58 -9.79 -9.59
C CYS A 131 -4.04 -10.78 -10.66
N GLU A 132 -5.11 -11.51 -10.37
CA GLU A 132 -5.77 -12.41 -11.30
C GLU A 132 -7.21 -11.96 -11.46
N CYS A 133 -7.63 -11.64 -12.69
CA CYS A 133 -9.00 -11.21 -12.98
C CYS A 133 -9.54 -11.94 -14.22
N ARG A 134 -10.23 -13.05 -14.02
CA ARG A 134 -10.87 -13.86 -15.08
C ARG A 134 -12.24 -13.30 -15.48
N ILE A 135 -12.33 -11.99 -15.73
CA ILE A 135 -13.53 -11.32 -16.26
C ILE A 135 -13.37 -11.18 -17.78
N PRO A 136 -14.20 -11.86 -18.59
CA PRO A 136 -14.13 -11.77 -20.05
C PRO A 136 -14.19 -10.31 -20.51
N LEU A 137 -13.41 -9.97 -21.56
CA LEU A 137 -13.31 -8.65 -22.18
C LEU A 137 -12.70 -7.53 -21.31
N LEU A 138 -12.56 -7.70 -19.99
CA LEU A 138 -12.09 -6.65 -19.08
C LEU A 138 -10.81 -7.01 -18.30
N GLN A 139 -10.37 -8.27 -18.33
CA GLN A 139 -9.21 -8.78 -17.59
C GLN A 139 -8.02 -7.83 -17.57
N GLY A 140 -7.37 -7.59 -18.72
CA GLY A 140 -6.13 -6.82 -18.76
C GLY A 140 -6.31 -5.36 -18.32
N ARG A 141 -7.46 -4.75 -18.59
CA ARG A 141 -7.77 -3.37 -18.16
C ARG A 141 -7.92 -3.30 -16.64
N LEU A 142 -8.63 -4.25 -16.04
CA LEU A 142 -8.84 -4.30 -14.59
C LEU A 142 -7.56 -4.63 -13.83
N GLU A 143 -6.79 -5.63 -14.28
CA GLU A 143 -5.50 -5.99 -13.69
C GLU A 143 -4.53 -4.79 -13.74
N SER A 144 -4.42 -4.11 -14.89
CA SER A 144 -3.58 -2.92 -15.01
C SER A 144 -4.04 -1.77 -14.11
N MET A 145 -5.36 -1.57 -13.96
CA MET A 145 -5.91 -0.54 -13.08
C MET A 145 -5.55 -0.85 -11.62
N ILE A 146 -5.73 -2.08 -11.17
CA ILE A 146 -5.42 -2.51 -9.81
C ILE A 146 -3.93 -2.33 -9.51
N GLN A 147 -3.05 -2.77 -10.42
CA GLN A 147 -1.61 -2.57 -10.26
C GLN A 147 -1.23 -1.08 -10.15
N LYS A 148 -1.90 -0.19 -10.90
CA LYS A 148 -1.72 1.26 -10.76
C LYS A 148 -2.16 1.76 -9.38
N GLN A 149 -3.29 1.28 -8.87
CA GLN A 149 -3.79 1.68 -7.55
C GLN A 149 -2.93 1.15 -6.40
N GLU A 150 -2.44 -0.08 -6.47
CA GLU A 150 -1.50 -0.64 -5.48
C GLU A 150 -0.20 0.17 -5.42
N ARG A 151 0.37 0.52 -6.58
CA ARG A 151 1.55 1.41 -6.64
C ARG A 151 1.29 2.75 -5.98
N ARG A 152 0.15 3.38 -6.26
CA ARG A 152 -0.26 4.65 -5.66
C ARG A 152 -0.44 4.52 -4.15
N LEU A 153 -1.11 3.46 -3.70
CA LEU A 153 -1.34 3.17 -2.29
C LEU A 153 -0.01 3.04 -1.56
N PHE A 154 0.92 2.23 -2.06
CA PHE A 154 2.23 2.07 -1.43
C PHE A 154 3.03 3.36 -1.42
N ALA A 155 3.04 4.13 -2.52
CA ALA A 155 3.74 5.41 -2.56
C ALA A 155 3.23 6.36 -1.47
N ASN A 156 1.91 6.57 -1.40
CA ASN A 156 1.31 7.48 -0.42
C ASN A 156 1.47 6.97 1.01
N PHE A 157 1.23 5.68 1.25
CA PHE A 157 1.37 5.07 2.56
C PHE A 157 2.79 5.23 3.13
N HIS A 158 3.83 4.91 2.37
CA HIS A 158 5.20 5.00 2.88
C HIS A 158 5.68 6.45 3.05
N ARG A 159 5.13 7.41 2.28
CA ARG A 159 5.35 8.85 2.52
C ARG A 159 4.78 9.26 3.88
N GLN A 160 3.55 8.85 4.18
CA GLN A 160 2.91 9.11 5.48
C GLN A 160 3.67 8.45 6.62
N VAL A 161 4.05 7.18 6.49
CA VAL A 161 4.85 6.47 7.50
C VAL A 161 6.14 7.23 7.81
N PHE A 162 6.85 7.72 6.79
CA PHE A 162 8.06 8.52 6.99
C PHE A 162 7.77 9.86 7.68
N CYS A 163 6.79 10.62 7.18
CA CYS A 163 6.45 11.93 7.75
C CYS A 163 5.87 11.85 9.17
N TRP A 164 5.28 10.72 9.54
CA TRP A 164 4.76 10.48 10.88
C TRP A 164 5.78 9.83 11.81
N ILE A 165 7.05 9.73 11.42
CA ILE A 165 8.10 9.11 12.24
C ILE A 165 8.13 9.66 13.66
N ASP A 166 7.94 10.97 13.85
CA ASP A 166 7.96 11.57 15.18
C ASP A 166 6.77 11.12 16.06
N ARG A 167 5.69 10.61 15.45
CA ARG A 167 4.51 10.11 16.18
C ARG A 167 4.73 8.68 16.67
N TRP A 168 5.34 7.82 15.87
CA TRP A 168 5.49 6.39 16.20
C TRP A 168 6.88 5.98 16.68
N ILE A 169 7.93 6.77 16.41
CA ILE A 169 9.29 6.44 16.85
C ILE A 169 9.35 6.43 18.39
N GLY A 170 9.79 5.30 18.94
CA GLY A 170 9.86 5.06 20.39
C GLY A 170 8.60 4.47 21.01
N MET A 171 7.53 4.21 20.25
CA MET A 171 6.39 3.44 20.74
C MET A 171 6.79 2.00 21.05
N THR A 172 6.26 1.48 22.15
CA THR A 172 6.35 0.06 22.48
C THR A 172 5.27 -0.75 21.74
N ILE A 173 5.41 -2.07 21.73
CA ILE A 173 4.37 -2.96 21.20
C ILE A 173 3.05 -2.81 21.99
N GLU A 174 3.13 -2.49 23.29
CA GLU A 174 1.94 -2.24 24.10
C GLU A 174 1.21 -0.96 23.68
N ASP A 175 1.96 0.12 23.40
CA ASP A 175 1.38 1.36 22.86
C ASP A 175 0.67 1.12 21.52
N ILE A 176 1.28 0.31 20.65
CA ILE A 176 0.69 -0.07 19.36
C ILE A 176 -0.62 -0.83 19.56
N ARG A 177 -0.66 -1.81 20.47
CA ARG A 177 -1.90 -2.57 20.76
C ARG A 177 -3.02 -1.68 21.29
N ASN A 178 -2.69 -0.74 22.17
CA ASN A 178 -3.66 0.22 22.69
C ASN A 178 -4.19 1.14 21.58
N LEU A 179 -3.31 1.59 20.68
CA LEU A 179 -3.67 2.40 19.53
C LEU A 179 -4.55 1.63 18.53
N GLU A 180 -4.25 0.36 18.29
CA GLU A 180 -5.07 -0.54 17.44
C GLU A 180 -6.49 -0.67 17.99
N GLU A 181 -6.64 -0.88 19.30
CA GLU A 181 -7.96 -1.00 19.93
C GLU A 181 -8.75 0.31 19.89
N GLN A 182 -8.11 1.45 20.16
CA GLN A 182 -8.74 2.77 20.01
C GLN A 182 -9.18 3.02 18.57
N THR A 183 -8.30 2.75 17.61
CA THR A 183 -8.57 2.91 16.18
C THR A 183 -9.72 2.00 15.73
N ARG A 184 -9.80 0.77 16.25
CA ARG A 184 -10.91 -0.16 15.97
C ARG A 184 -12.26 0.45 16.36
N LEU A 185 -12.35 0.99 17.57
CA LEU A 185 -13.58 1.62 18.08
C LEU A 185 -13.98 2.85 17.27
N GLU A 186 -13.01 3.72 16.95
CA GLU A 186 -13.25 4.90 16.11
C GLU A 186 -13.72 4.53 14.71
N LEU A 187 -13.12 3.51 14.08
CA LEU A 187 -13.52 3.04 12.76
C LEU A 187 -14.93 2.43 12.77
N GLU A 188 -15.31 1.72 13.83
CA GLU A 188 -16.67 1.19 14.00
C GLU A 188 -17.69 2.33 14.10
N GLU A 189 -17.39 3.36 14.89
CA GLU A 189 -18.26 4.54 15.00
C GLU A 189 -18.37 5.31 13.67
N GLN A 190 -17.24 5.54 12.99
CA GLN A 190 -17.21 6.25 11.71
C GLN A 190 -17.95 5.48 10.61
N ARG A 191 -17.88 4.15 10.59
CA ARG A 191 -18.67 3.35 9.64
C ARG A 191 -20.17 3.42 9.92
N ALA A 192 -20.56 3.56 11.19
CA ALA A 192 -21.96 3.64 11.58
C ALA A 192 -22.56 5.05 11.39
N LYS A 193 -21.77 6.11 11.59
CA LYS A 193 -22.28 7.50 11.72
C LYS A 193 -21.57 8.54 10.83
N GLY A 194 -20.44 8.18 10.22
CA GLY A 194 -19.58 9.11 9.49
C GLY A 194 -20.02 9.37 8.05
N SER A 195 -19.46 10.42 7.45
CA SER A 195 -19.57 10.70 6.01
C SER A 195 -18.46 10.01 5.21
N LEU A 196 -18.70 9.79 3.92
CA LEU A 196 -17.69 9.33 2.96
C LEU A 196 -16.44 10.22 2.99
N ARG A 197 -15.27 9.61 3.21
CA ARG A 197 -13.97 10.29 3.29
C ARG A 197 -12.84 9.44 2.70
N GLY A 198 -11.72 10.08 2.41
CA GLY A 198 -10.52 9.46 1.84
C GLY A 198 -10.57 9.39 0.32
N HIS A 199 -9.66 8.61 -0.26
CA HIS A 199 -9.50 8.54 -1.71
C HIS A 199 -10.66 7.81 -2.42
N CYS A 200 -11.10 8.39 -3.54
CA CYS A 200 -12.01 7.78 -4.51
C CYS A 200 -11.27 7.67 -5.85
N VAL A 201 -11.43 6.53 -6.52
CA VAL A 201 -10.84 6.31 -7.84
C VAL A 201 -11.66 7.07 -8.89
N GLU A 202 -11.03 8.02 -9.57
CA GLU A 202 -11.62 8.77 -10.70
C GLU A 202 -11.67 7.90 -11.98
N GLU A 203 -12.53 8.28 -12.94
CA GLU A 203 -12.82 7.54 -14.19
C GLU A 203 -11.63 7.38 -15.15
#